data_AF-W4PGF7-F1
#
_entry.id   AF-W4PGF7-F1
#
_cell.length_a   1.000
_cell.length_b   1.000
_cell.length_c   1.000
_cell.angle_alpha   90.00
_cell.angle_beta   90.00
_cell.angle_gamma   90.00
#
_symmetry.space_group_name_H-M   'P 1'
#
loop_
_entity.id
_entity.type
_entity.pdbx_description
1 polymer ?
#
loop_
_entity_poly.entity_id
_entity_poly.type
_entity_poly.pdbx_seq_one_letter_code
_entity_poly.pdbx_strand_id
1 'polypeptide(L)'
;MAPSIVSLKTIKEMAKKDIEQLSRRIEFLEMQIKELKTVDPGVVNEKLKSLEDAIYTTKEILNMKDVCQYLDISKSLLYKLTCSGEIPHFKPRGKMIFFEKKELIAWIKRNKVNDQELSNLSVNMESIESSKDEEAVKEEQH
;
A
#
# COMPACT_ATOMS: atom_id res chain seq x y z
N MET A 1 60.01 -40.59 -2.09
CA MET A 1 59.34 -39.31 -1.80
C MET A 1 58.46 -39.53 -0.58
N ALA A 2 58.88 -39.08 0.61
CA ALA A 2 58.07 -39.20 1.83
C ALA A 2 57.20 -37.94 1.98
N PRO A 3 55.89 -38.07 2.27
CA PRO A 3 55.01 -36.92 2.38
C PRO A 3 55.33 -36.10 3.65
N SER A 4 55.30 -34.77 3.49
CA SER A 4 55.53 -33.77 4.54
C SER A 4 54.51 -33.91 5.66
N ILE A 5 54.88 -34.50 6.80
CA ILE A 5 54.07 -34.51 8.01
C ILE A 5 54.19 -33.12 8.65
N VAL A 6 53.25 -32.23 8.34
CA VAL A 6 53.16 -30.91 8.98
C VAL A 6 52.99 -31.11 10.49
N SER A 7 53.88 -30.52 11.30
CA SER A 7 53.86 -30.66 12.76
C SER A 7 52.58 -30.09 13.37
N LEU A 8 52.02 -30.76 14.40
CA LEU A 8 50.89 -30.26 15.20
C LEU A 8 51.10 -28.81 15.70
N LYS A 9 52.35 -28.43 15.97
CA LYS A 9 52.72 -27.07 16.34
C LYS A 9 52.44 -26.07 15.21
N THR A 10 52.77 -26.44 13.98
CA THR A 10 52.51 -25.63 12.78
C THR A 10 51.01 -25.51 12.51
N ILE A 11 50.24 -26.58 12.70
CA ILE A 11 48.78 -26.57 12.53
C ILE A 11 48.13 -25.59 13.54
N LYS A 12 48.58 -25.62 14.79
CA LYS A 12 48.07 -24.71 15.84
C LYS A 12 48.42 -23.24 15.57
N GLU A 13 49.61 -22.97 15.06
CA GLU A 13 50.03 -21.61 14.67
C GLU A 13 49.25 -21.09 13.45
N MET A 14 49.01 -21.94 12.44
CA MET A 14 48.17 -21.58 11.29
C MET A 14 46.74 -21.26 11.75
N ALA A 15 46.13 -22.13 12.56
CA ALA A 15 44.79 -21.90 13.11
C ALA A 15 44.70 -20.61 13.94
N LYS A 16 45.74 -20.28 14.71
CA LYS A 16 45.79 -19.02 15.49
C LYS A 16 45.83 -17.79 14.58
N LYS A 17 46.60 -17.85 13.50
CA LYS A 17 46.68 -16.77 12.50
C LYS A 17 45.36 -16.58 11.77
N ASP A 18 44.68 -17.68 11.43
CA ASP A 18 43.36 -17.65 10.79
C ASP A 18 42.30 -17.05 11.72
N ILE A 19 42.31 -17.43 13.00
CA ILE A 19 41.42 -16.86 14.03
C ILE A 19 41.65 -15.36 14.19
N GLU A 20 42.91 -14.91 14.20
CA GLU A 20 43.24 -13.49 14.30
C GLU A 20 42.77 -12.73 13.05
N GLN A 21 42.94 -13.31 11.86
CA GLN A 21 42.42 -12.73 10.63
C GLN A 21 40.89 -12.65 10.60
N LEU A 22 40.20 -13.69 11.10
CA LEU A 22 38.75 -13.70 11.23
C LEU A 22 38.27 -12.63 12.21
N SER A 23 38.98 -12.46 13.34
CA SER A 23 38.65 -11.44 14.34
C SER A 23 38.71 -10.03 13.74
N ARG A 24 39.73 -9.73 12.94
CA ARG A 24 39.84 -8.44 12.21
C ARG A 24 38.72 -8.24 11.20
N ARG A 25 38.31 -9.31 10.49
CA ARG A 25 37.17 -9.23 9.55
C ARG A 25 35.85 -8.99 10.28
N ILE A 26 35.65 -9.61 11.45
CA ILE A 26 34.47 -9.40 12.29
C ILE A 26 34.42 -7.94 12.76
N GLU A 27 35.50 -7.41 13.30
CA GLU A 27 35.58 -6.02 13.76
C GLU A 27 35.29 -5.02 12.62
N PHE A 28 35.80 -5.28 11.43
CA PHE A 28 35.48 -4.47 10.24
C PHE A 28 34.00 -4.52 9.88
N LEU A 29 33.37 -5.70 9.89
CA LEU A 29 31.95 -5.86 9.62
C LEU A 29 31.09 -5.15 10.68
N GLU A 30 31.46 -5.24 11.95
CA GLU A 30 30.78 -4.53 13.04
C GLU A 30 30.81 -3.01 12.83
N MET A 31 31.96 -2.48 12.40
CA MET A 31 32.10 -1.05 12.07
C MET A 31 31.24 -0.65 10.87
N GLN A 32 31.22 -1.46 9.80
CA GLN A 32 30.39 -1.21 8.61
C GLN A 32 28.88 -1.31 8.91
N ILE A 33 28.45 -2.28 9.73
CA ILE A 33 27.05 -2.40 10.17
C ILE A 33 26.63 -1.20 11.01
N LYS A 34 27.52 -0.68 11.85
CA LYS A 34 27.26 0.55 12.64
C LYS A 34 27.02 1.76 11.73
N GLU A 35 27.76 1.88 10.64
CA GLU A 35 27.57 2.92 9.63
C GLU A 35 26.25 2.74 8.85
N LEU A 36 25.88 1.51 8.50
CA LEU A 36 24.65 1.21 7.77
C LEU A 36 23.36 1.51 8.57
N LYS A 37 23.43 1.47 9.90
CA LYS A 37 22.31 1.80 10.81
C LYS A 37 21.95 3.30 10.86
N THR A 38 22.69 4.15 10.14
CA THR A 38 22.40 5.60 10.09
C THR A 38 21.12 5.93 9.30
N VAL A 39 20.66 5.02 8.44
CA VAL A 39 19.37 5.16 7.77
C VAL A 39 18.29 4.62 8.71
N ASP A 40 17.76 5.50 9.54
CA ASP A 40 16.59 5.20 10.38
C ASP A 40 15.43 4.73 9.48
N PRO A 41 14.91 3.50 9.67
CA PRO A 41 13.79 3.00 8.88
C PRO A 41 12.53 3.88 9.01
N GLY A 42 12.36 4.60 10.12
CA GLY A 42 11.28 5.57 10.32
C GLY A 42 11.38 6.73 9.34
N VAL A 43 12.56 7.30 9.12
CA VAL A 43 12.79 8.38 8.13
C VAL A 43 12.47 7.93 6.71
N VAL A 44 12.80 6.69 6.34
CA VAL A 44 12.45 6.13 5.03
C VAL A 44 10.93 5.99 4.90
N ASN A 45 10.27 5.52 5.95
CA ASN A 45 8.82 5.34 5.97
C ASN A 45 8.06 6.68 5.94
N GLU A 46 8.54 7.71 6.64
CA GLU A 46 7.97 9.07 6.58
C GLU A 46 8.11 9.69 5.20
N LYS A 47 9.28 9.54 4.56
CA LYS A 47 9.49 9.99 3.18
C LYS A 47 8.60 9.23 2.19
N LEU A 48 8.40 7.93 2.39
CA LEU A 48 7.51 7.11 1.57
C LEU A 48 6.06 7.59 1.71
N LYS A 49 5.58 7.80 2.94
CA LYS A 49 4.24 8.32 3.21
C LYS A 49 4.01 9.70 2.58
N SER A 50 4.99 10.60 2.71
CA SER A 50 4.93 11.93 2.09
C SER A 50 4.86 11.86 0.56
N LEU A 51 5.55 10.89 -0.06
CA LEU A 51 5.47 10.66 -1.51
C LEU A 51 4.12 10.06 -1.93
N GLU A 52 3.58 9.10 -1.17
CA GLU A 52 2.24 8.54 -1.41
C GLU A 52 1.16 9.63 -1.37
N ASP A 53 1.21 10.51 -0.36
CA ASP A 53 0.28 11.63 -0.20
C ASP A 53 0.40 12.64 -1.36
N ALA A 54 1.63 12.93 -1.82
CA ALA A 54 1.87 13.81 -2.96
C ALA A 54 1.35 13.20 -4.28
N ILE A 55 1.57 11.90 -4.50
CA ILE A 55 1.05 11.18 -5.68
C ILE A 55 -0.48 11.15 -5.66
N TYR A 56 -1.09 10.91 -4.50
CA TYR A 56 -2.55 10.94 -4.36
C TYR A 56 -3.13 12.33 -4.62
N THR A 57 -2.43 13.38 -4.20
CA THR A 57 -2.86 14.77 -4.41
C THR A 57 -2.78 15.18 -5.88
N THR A 58 -1.72 14.76 -6.59
CA THR A 58 -1.46 15.12 -7.99
C THR A 58 -2.26 14.32 -9.01
N LYS A 59 -2.83 13.18 -8.62
CA LYS A 59 -3.63 12.33 -9.51
C LYS A 59 -4.92 13.03 -9.93
N GLU A 60 -4.94 13.56 -11.15
CA GLU A 60 -6.13 14.24 -11.72
C GLU A 60 -7.24 13.25 -12.11
N ILE A 61 -6.86 12.02 -12.50
CA ILE A 61 -7.78 10.96 -12.90
C ILE A 61 -7.79 9.84 -11.86
N LEU A 62 -8.93 9.68 -11.20
CA LEU A 62 -9.18 8.70 -10.15
C LEU A 62 -9.81 7.44 -10.75
N ASN A 63 -9.51 6.29 -10.17
CA ASN A 63 -10.20 5.03 -10.46
C ASN A 63 -11.27 4.73 -9.39
N MET A 64 -12.05 3.66 -9.58
CA MET A 64 -13.08 3.25 -8.61
C MET A 64 -12.57 3.12 -7.17
N LYS A 65 -11.37 2.55 -6.97
CA LYS A 65 -10.79 2.39 -5.62
C LYS A 65 -10.47 3.73 -5.00
N ASP A 66 -9.85 4.64 -5.76
CA ASP A 66 -9.48 5.97 -5.29
C ASP A 66 -10.74 6.75 -4.86
N VAL A 67 -11.83 6.68 -5.64
CA VAL A 67 -13.09 7.37 -5.33
C VAL A 67 -13.82 6.75 -4.16
N CYS A 68 -13.82 5.42 -4.02
CA CYS A 68 -14.37 4.76 -2.83
C CYS A 68 -13.67 5.25 -1.56
N GLN A 69 -12.34 5.37 -1.61
CA GLN A 69 -11.54 5.88 -0.50
C GLN A 69 -11.77 7.38 -0.28
N TYR A 70 -11.92 8.16 -1.35
CA TYR A 70 -12.10 9.62 -1.27
C TYR A 70 -13.46 10.02 -0.70
N LEU A 71 -14.52 9.31 -1.06
CA LEU A 71 -15.89 9.58 -0.61
C LEU A 71 -16.29 8.76 0.63
N ASP A 72 -15.44 7.83 1.06
CA ASP A 72 -15.70 6.85 2.11
C ASP A 72 -17.01 6.06 1.89
N ILE A 73 -17.17 5.52 0.67
CA ILE A 73 -18.33 4.72 0.27
C ILE A 73 -17.94 3.33 -0.22
N SER A 74 -18.88 2.38 -0.10
CA SER A 74 -18.69 1.04 -0.64
C SER A 74 -18.63 1.05 -2.17
N LYS A 75 -17.88 0.10 -2.74
CA LYS A 75 -17.81 -0.09 -4.21
C LYS A 75 -19.20 -0.27 -4.82
N SER A 76 -20.08 -1.03 -4.17
CA SER A 76 -21.43 -1.28 -4.65
C SER A 76 -22.27 0.00 -4.73
N LEU A 77 -22.14 0.89 -3.74
CA LEU A 77 -22.79 2.21 -3.78
C LEU A 77 -22.21 3.07 -4.92
N LEU A 78 -20.89 3.11 -5.06
CA LEU A 78 -20.26 3.83 -6.17
C LEU A 78 -20.69 3.27 -7.54
N TYR A 79 -20.78 1.94 -7.69
CA TYR A 79 -21.28 1.33 -8.92
C TYR A 79 -22.72 1.75 -9.21
N LYS A 80 -23.60 1.76 -8.21
CA LYS A 80 -24.97 2.23 -8.36
C LYS A 80 -25.02 3.67 -8.90
N LEU A 81 -24.24 4.57 -8.32
CA LEU A 81 -24.11 5.97 -8.77
C LEU A 81 -23.57 6.07 -10.20
N THR A 82 -22.60 5.23 -10.59
CA THR A 82 -22.08 5.21 -11.97
C THR A 82 -23.06 4.63 -12.98
N CYS A 83 -23.91 3.68 -12.56
CA CYS A 83 -24.92 3.07 -13.41
C CYS A 83 -26.14 3.98 -13.59
N SER A 84 -26.55 4.70 -12.54
CA SER A 84 -27.60 5.72 -12.64
C SER A 84 -27.13 7.00 -13.34
N GLY A 85 -25.82 7.16 -13.55
CA GLY A 85 -25.24 8.33 -14.19
C GLY A 85 -25.25 9.58 -13.30
N GLU A 86 -25.48 9.41 -12.00
CA GLU A 86 -25.53 10.51 -11.04
C GLU A 86 -24.14 11.10 -10.77
N ILE A 87 -23.10 10.26 -10.75
CA ILE A 87 -21.71 10.69 -10.54
C ILE A 87 -20.98 10.87 -11.90
N PRO A 88 -20.25 11.99 -12.10
CA PRO A 88 -19.51 12.22 -13.34
C PRO A 88 -18.40 11.18 -13.51
N HIS A 89 -18.38 10.48 -14.65
CA HIS A 89 -17.45 9.40 -14.90
C HIS A 89 -17.15 9.19 -16.38
N PHE A 90 -16.00 8.60 -16.68
CA PHE A 90 -15.52 8.27 -18.02
C PHE A 90 -15.39 6.75 -18.20
N LYS A 91 -15.77 6.24 -19.38
CA LYS A 91 -15.65 4.82 -19.77
C LYS A 91 -14.95 4.65 -21.14
N PRO A 92 -13.64 4.92 -21.26
CA PRO A 92 -12.95 4.93 -22.56
C PRO A 92 -12.95 3.58 -23.31
N ARG A 93 -13.00 2.46 -22.57
CA ARG A 93 -13.00 1.09 -23.11
C ARG A 93 -14.12 0.22 -22.55
N GLY A 94 -15.19 0.82 -22.00
CA GLY A 94 -16.38 0.14 -21.47
C GLY A 94 -16.19 -0.65 -20.17
N LYS A 95 -15.05 -1.35 -19.99
CA LYS A 95 -14.76 -2.17 -18.80
C LYS A 95 -14.22 -1.38 -17.61
N MET A 96 -13.54 -0.25 -17.86
CA MET A 96 -12.91 0.57 -16.82
C MET A 96 -13.66 1.89 -16.65
N ILE A 97 -13.85 2.29 -15.39
CA ILE A 97 -14.48 3.55 -15.00
C ILE A 97 -13.42 4.45 -14.36
N PHE A 98 -13.33 5.68 -14.86
CA PHE A 98 -12.44 6.72 -14.35
C PHE A 98 -13.24 7.97 -13.97
N PHE A 99 -12.67 8.80 -13.11
CA PHE A 99 -13.30 10.01 -12.60
C PHE A 99 -12.29 11.14 -12.64
N GLU A 100 -12.68 12.30 -13.16
CA GLU A 100 -11.85 13.49 -13.03
C GLU A 100 -12.06 14.12 -11.65
N LYS A 101 -10.97 14.37 -10.93
CA LYS A 101 -11.00 14.90 -9.57
C LYS A 101 -11.73 16.25 -9.49
N LYS A 102 -11.56 17.13 -10.49
CA LYS A 102 -12.21 18.44 -10.55
C LYS A 102 -13.74 18.32 -10.68
N GLU A 103 -14.21 17.44 -11.57
CA GLU A 103 -15.64 17.18 -11.75
C GLU A 103 -16.25 16.50 -10.52
N LEU A 104 -15.54 15.55 -9.91
CA LEU A 104 -15.96 14.89 -8.69
C LEU A 104 -16.18 15.92 -7.55
N ILE A 105 -15.23 16.83 -7.35
CA ILE A 105 -15.35 17.89 -6.34
C ILE A 105 -16.52 18.82 -6.65
N ALA A 106 -16.71 19.18 -7.92
CA ALA A 106 -17.84 20.03 -8.33
C ALA A 106 -19.19 19.34 -8.05
N TRP A 107 -19.28 18.03 -8.31
CA TRP A 107 -20.46 17.22 -8.01
C TRP A 107 -20.75 17.16 -6.51
N ILE A 108 -19.74 16.92 -5.66
CA ILE A 108 -19.91 16.94 -4.19
C ILE A 108 -20.45 18.30 -3.73
N LYS A 109 -19.89 19.40 -4.25
CA LYS A 109 -20.32 20.77 -3.92
C LYS A 109 -21.75 21.06 -4.35
N ARG A 110 -22.21 20.46 -5.45
CA ARG A 110 -23.57 20.62 -5.97
C ARG A 110 -24.61 19.93 -5.08
N ASN A 111 -24.24 18.78 -4.50
CA ASN A 111 -25.08 18.05 -3.56
C ASN A 111 -24.88 18.51 -2.11
N LYS A 112 -24.36 19.73 -1.89
CA LYS A 112 -24.29 20.31 -0.55
C LYS A 112 -25.71 20.56 -0.07
N VAL A 113 -26.15 19.69 0.83
CA VAL A 113 -27.43 19.77 1.52
C VAL A 113 -27.45 21.11 2.28
N ASN A 114 -28.41 21.99 1.96
CA ASN A 114 -28.67 23.15 2.82
C ASN A 114 -29.17 22.61 4.17
N ASP A 115 -28.77 23.21 5.29
CA ASP A 115 -28.97 22.68 6.66
C ASP A 115 -30.42 22.23 7.01
N GLN A 116 -31.42 22.61 6.21
CA GLN A 116 -32.82 22.19 6.30
C GLN A 116 -33.10 20.74 5.84
N GLU A 117 -32.26 20.13 5.00
CA GLU A 117 -32.53 18.79 4.42
C GLU A 117 -31.82 17.64 5.17
N LEU A 118 -30.87 17.94 6.05
CA LEU A 118 -30.12 16.96 6.85
C LEU A 118 -30.99 16.18 7.84
N SER A 119 -32.16 16.71 8.23
CA SER A 119 -33.11 16.02 9.12
C SER A 119 -33.76 14.79 8.47
N ASN A 120 -33.77 14.69 7.14
CA ASN A 120 -34.54 13.68 6.41
C ASN A 120 -33.68 12.47 5.96
N LEU A 121 -32.35 12.59 5.97
CA LEU A 121 -31.42 11.53 5.54
C LEU A 121 -31.06 10.54 6.66
N SER A 122 -31.37 10.88 7.92
CA SER A 122 -31.15 10.05 9.11
C SER A 122 -31.93 8.72 9.09
N VAL A 123 -32.94 8.55 8.23
CA VAL A 123 -33.86 7.41 8.28
C VAL A 123 -33.38 6.21 7.44
N ASN A 124 -32.43 6.38 6.51
CA ASN A 124 -32.12 5.33 5.52
C ASN A 124 -30.84 4.51 5.79
N MET A 125 -30.08 4.77 6.86
CA MET A 125 -28.84 4.02 7.16
C MET A 125 -29.09 2.71 7.92
N GLU A 126 -30.22 2.58 8.63
CA GLU A 126 -30.50 1.43 9.52
C GLU A 126 -31.04 0.17 8.80
N SER A 127 -31.22 0.21 7.47
CA SER A 127 -31.80 -0.92 6.70
C SER A 127 -30.80 -1.70 5.83
N ILE A 128 -29.49 -1.39 5.87
CA ILE A 128 -28.48 -2.05 5.00
C ILE A 128 -27.42 -2.82 5.82
N GLU A 129 -27.70 -3.19 7.07
CA GLU A 129 -26.89 -4.15 7.83
C GLU A 129 -27.39 -5.61 7.71
N SER A 130 -28.54 -5.84 7.08
CA SER A 130 -29.14 -7.17 6.94
C SER A 130 -29.06 -7.71 5.51
N SER A 131 -27.85 -7.92 4.98
CA SER A 131 -27.60 -8.86 3.87
C SER A 131 -26.10 -9.08 3.72
N LYS A 132 -25.49 -9.55 4.83
CA LYS A 132 -24.42 -10.54 4.72
C LYS A 132 -25.06 -11.83 4.25
N ASP A 133 -24.30 -12.57 3.46
CA ASP A 133 -24.57 -13.89 2.90
C ASP A 133 -25.23 -13.86 1.51
N GLU A 134 -24.66 -14.67 0.61
CA GLU A 134 -25.02 -14.89 -0.80
C GLU A 134 -24.37 -13.99 -1.88
N GLU A 135 -23.06 -14.18 -2.10
CA GLU A 135 -22.59 -14.48 -3.48
C GLU A 135 -21.19 -15.12 -3.46
N ALA A 136 -21.07 -16.22 -2.71
CA ALA A 136 -20.22 -17.32 -3.13
C ALA A 136 -21.10 -18.26 -3.97
N VAL A 137 -20.51 -18.93 -4.95
CA VAL A 137 -21.13 -19.86 -5.92
C VAL A 137 -21.61 -19.20 -7.21
N LYS A 138 -20.68 -19.04 -8.16
CA LYS A 138 -20.87 -19.38 -9.59
C LYS A 138 -19.51 -19.41 -10.32
N GLU A 139 -18.62 -20.27 -9.84
CA GLU A 139 -17.61 -20.93 -10.66
C GLU A 139 -17.86 -22.43 -10.53
N GLU A 140 -18.74 -22.96 -11.37
CA GLU A 140 -18.64 -24.30 -11.96
C GLU A 140 -19.83 -24.51 -12.91
N GLN A 141 -19.52 -24.99 -14.12
CA GLN A 141 -20.42 -25.49 -15.16
C GLN A 141 -21.07 -24.44 -16.08
N HIS A 142 -20.33 -24.02 -17.12
CA HIS A 142 -20.61 -24.48 -18.48
C HIS A 142 -19.34 -24.40 -19.34
#